data_AF-A0A8S1UBE7-F1
#
_entry.id   AF-A0A8S1UBE7-F1
#
_cell.length_a   1.000
_cell.length_b   1.000
_cell.length_c   1.000
_cell.angle_alpha   90.00
_cell.angle_beta   90.00
_cell.angle_gamma   90.00
#
_symmetry.space_group_name_H-M   'P 1'
#
loop_
_entity.id
_entity.type
_entity.pdbx_description
1 polymer ?
#
loop_
_entity_poly.entity_id
_entity_poly.type
_entity_poly.pdbx_seq_one_letter_code
_entity_poly.pdbx_strand_id
1 'polypeptide(L)'
;MDQQNNCDELQQKEILLKTEIIDKGYDTEKFISFMEQQKENGGQDIDMWTYQELIQAIASFQQLSSQQLDQQFQANFSDRKSDIEDKNLQYVVQQQENSYQKIENQNKEQEQLLNSELNIISDQSKIHLCKVQDKKQILKSDEINVFITKYQRISGGIFTSSYYSYTVQTDPIGWNVQRRYSDFLWLRELLCKIYPGKSIAPIPKKSVLKNENELYLHKRMKFLENFLKSIFKCELLRHDKWFFAFLSSKDEKDFKQIQKLSTQVQKVTKLEQIISIDGKIQLENNENLSAYNLEATQLINSVDICYKKLRKESKQLLLDFDQLSNTIFNMGSTCAELYQLSNKFNQSIPQGKIQKLDILYISMNNMLVQWGNNLTAQIKIVQEELCYFFKFHHHSILVLKEFMKLKDQAQQEYDKFKSKLELKKNKLFTTQDFNKWEIPAIQLKALQDSNLTQNKEISFQIMLPQETEIQEDLKNFLSYYNIQSNVEVTRLLENTVSEFSKHFTTFCSLQKEQIAEQKLIWDQSIVNLTNLQYPKELIKKST
;
A
#
# COMPACT_ATOMS: atom_id res chain seq x y z
N MET A 1 11.09 25.44 21.54
CA MET A 1 11.30 26.33 20.38
C MET A 1 11.14 25.58 19.08
N ASP A 2 11.77 24.41 18.89
CA ASP A 2 11.67 23.65 17.63
C ASP A 2 10.27 23.13 17.26
N GLN A 3 9.44 22.76 18.25
CA GLN A 3 8.05 22.34 17.98
C GLN A 3 7.12 23.49 17.58
N GLN A 4 7.44 24.73 17.98
CA GLN A 4 6.60 25.90 17.71
C GLN A 4 6.91 26.47 16.32
N ASN A 5 8.19 26.53 15.96
CA ASN A 5 8.63 26.90 14.60
C ASN A 5 8.11 25.92 13.53
N ASN A 6 8.07 24.61 13.82
CA ASN A 6 7.57 23.60 12.89
C ASN A 6 6.04 23.67 12.71
N CYS A 7 5.30 24.09 13.74
CA CYS A 7 3.86 24.32 13.66
C CYS A 7 3.52 25.57 12.82
N ASP A 8 4.32 26.63 12.94
CA ASP A 8 4.13 27.87 12.18
C ASP A 8 4.43 27.68 10.68
N GLU A 9 5.48 26.92 10.34
CA GLU A 9 5.81 26.62 8.93
C GLU A 9 4.73 25.75 8.26
N LEU A 10 4.19 24.77 8.97
CA LEU A 10 3.10 23.93 8.48
C LEU A 10 1.85 24.77 8.16
N GLN A 11 1.46 25.68 9.05
CA GLN A 11 0.33 26.59 8.81
C GLN A 11 0.56 27.49 7.59
N GLN A 12 1.77 28.00 7.41
CA GLN A 12 2.12 28.81 6.23
C GLN A 12 1.97 28.01 4.93
N LYS A 13 2.43 26.75 4.91
CA LYS A 13 2.27 25.86 3.74
C LYS A 13 0.80 25.56 3.45
N GLU A 14 -0.01 25.32 4.49
CA GLU A 14 -1.45 25.08 4.34
C GLU A 14 -2.20 26.32 3.79
N ILE A 15 -1.84 27.51 4.27
CA ILE A 15 -2.40 28.79 3.76
C ILE A 15 -2.01 28.99 2.30
N LEU A 16 -0.73 28.79 1.96
CA LEU A 16 -0.22 28.94 0.60
C LEU A 16 -1.01 28.07 -0.39
N LEU A 17 -1.18 26.80 -0.05
CA LEU A 17 -1.90 25.84 -0.89
C LEU A 17 -3.39 26.16 -1.05
N LYS A 18 -4.04 26.63 0.01
CA LYS A 18 -5.41 27.10 -0.06
C LYS A 18 -5.51 28.28 -1.02
N THR A 19 -4.70 29.31 -0.82
CA THR A 19 -4.74 30.55 -1.61
C THR A 19 -4.39 30.31 -3.08
N GLU A 20 -3.39 29.48 -3.36
CA GLU A 20 -2.82 29.36 -4.71
C GLU A 20 -3.43 28.25 -5.57
N ILE A 21 -4.06 27.24 -4.96
CA ILE A 21 -4.69 26.13 -5.68
C ILE A 21 -6.20 26.18 -5.52
N ILE A 22 -6.71 26.15 -4.27
CA ILE A 22 -8.15 26.05 -4.01
C ILE A 22 -8.87 27.36 -4.38
N ASP A 23 -8.44 28.49 -3.83
CA ASP A 23 -9.13 29.77 -3.99
C ASP A 23 -9.01 30.31 -5.43
N LYS A 24 -7.96 29.90 -6.17
CA LYS A 24 -7.79 30.17 -7.61
C LYS A 24 -8.54 29.19 -8.52
N GLY A 25 -9.31 28.25 -7.95
CA GLY A 25 -10.19 27.36 -8.71
C GLY A 25 -9.47 26.26 -9.50
N TYR A 26 -8.22 25.95 -9.18
CA TYR A 26 -7.50 24.86 -9.83
C TYR A 26 -8.02 23.49 -9.35
N ASP A 27 -7.99 22.51 -10.26
CA ASP A 27 -8.38 21.14 -9.96
C ASP A 27 -7.42 20.53 -8.92
N THR A 28 -7.97 20.27 -7.74
CA THR A 28 -7.23 19.80 -6.57
C THR A 28 -6.69 18.39 -6.76
N GLU A 29 -7.39 17.53 -7.52
CA GLU A 29 -6.94 16.17 -7.78
C GLU A 29 -5.82 16.13 -8.80
N LYS A 30 -5.90 16.96 -9.85
CA LYS A 30 -4.81 17.14 -10.81
C LYS A 30 -3.57 17.70 -10.12
N PHE A 31 -3.73 18.66 -9.21
CA PHE A 31 -2.61 19.19 -8.43
C PHE A 31 -2.00 18.13 -7.51
N ILE A 32 -2.80 17.41 -6.72
CA ILE A 32 -2.31 16.34 -5.84
C ILE A 32 -1.62 15.23 -6.66
N SER A 33 -2.14 14.94 -7.85
CA SER A 33 -1.55 14.00 -8.79
C SER A 33 -0.20 14.48 -9.33
N PHE A 34 -0.10 15.77 -9.67
CA PHE A 34 1.14 16.41 -10.09
C PHE A 34 2.19 16.37 -8.98
N MET A 35 1.81 16.74 -7.76
CA MET A 35 2.69 16.70 -6.58
C MET A 35 3.21 15.28 -6.31
N GLU A 36 2.37 14.27 -6.47
CA GLU A 36 2.76 12.85 -6.34
C GLU A 36 3.77 12.39 -7.41
N GLN A 37 3.80 13.04 -8.57
CA GLN A 37 4.81 12.77 -9.62
C GLN A 37 6.15 13.45 -9.35
N GLN A 38 6.14 14.61 -8.67
CA GLN A 38 7.34 15.42 -8.42
C GLN A 38 8.24 14.85 -7.31
N LYS A 39 7.67 14.19 -6.29
CA LYS A 39 8.44 13.55 -5.21
C LYS A 39 8.06 12.09 -5.04
N GLU A 40 9.03 11.20 -5.23
CA GLU A 40 8.87 9.78 -4.96
C GLU A 40 8.58 9.57 -3.48
N ASN A 41 7.47 8.88 -3.18
CA ASN A 41 7.05 8.50 -1.84
C ASN A 41 6.80 9.69 -0.89
N GLY A 42 5.66 10.36 -1.05
CA GLY A 42 5.22 11.40 -0.11
C GLY A 42 5.15 12.79 -0.69
N GLY A 43 5.15 12.97 -2.01
CA GLY A 43 4.72 14.23 -2.62
C GLY A 43 3.31 14.66 -2.20
N GLN A 44 2.49 13.74 -1.69
CA GLN A 44 1.20 14.04 -1.07
C GLN A 44 1.30 14.48 0.39
N ASP A 45 2.46 14.50 1.03
CA ASP A 45 2.63 14.86 2.44
C ASP A 45 3.31 16.23 2.55
N ILE A 46 2.61 17.23 3.12
CA ILE A 46 3.10 18.61 3.23
C ILE A 46 4.37 18.71 4.06
N ASP A 47 4.56 17.79 5.00
CA ASP A 47 5.74 17.72 5.86
C ASP A 47 7.00 17.35 5.03
N MET A 48 6.81 16.74 3.85
CA MET A 48 7.89 16.38 2.91
C MET A 48 8.28 17.52 1.96
N TRP A 49 7.63 18.68 2.04
CA TRP A 49 7.92 19.85 1.21
C TRP A 49 8.47 20.97 2.06
N THR A 50 9.61 21.54 1.68
CA THR A 50 9.99 22.87 2.18
C THR A 50 9.07 23.93 1.58
N TYR A 51 8.94 25.08 2.25
CA TYR A 51 8.10 26.18 1.76
C TYR A 51 8.50 26.63 0.33
N GLN A 52 9.80 26.64 0.03
CA GLN A 52 10.30 27.02 -1.31
C GLN A 52 10.00 25.98 -2.39
N GLU A 53 10.20 24.68 -2.11
CA GLU A 53 9.86 23.62 -3.06
C GLU A 53 8.35 23.61 -3.36
N LEU A 54 7.53 23.91 -2.36
CA LEU A 54 6.08 23.98 -2.51
C LEU A 54 5.66 25.12 -3.44
N ILE A 55 6.26 26.31 -3.30
CA ILE A 55 6.05 27.43 -4.22
C ILE A 55 6.42 27.05 -5.66
N GLN A 56 7.58 26.41 -5.85
CA GLN A 56 8.04 26.01 -7.18
C GLN A 56 7.08 25.00 -7.81
N ALA A 57 6.65 23.99 -7.06
CA ALA A 57 5.71 22.99 -7.54
C ALA A 57 4.33 23.58 -7.90
N ILE A 58 3.83 24.53 -7.09
CA ILE A 58 2.61 25.28 -7.40
C ILE A 58 2.77 26.06 -8.70
N ALA A 59 3.86 26.81 -8.86
CA ALA A 59 4.11 27.60 -10.07
C ALA A 59 4.19 26.71 -11.33
N SER A 60 4.90 25.58 -11.25
CA SER A 60 4.99 24.61 -12.35
C SER A 60 3.62 24.02 -12.72
N PHE A 61 2.78 23.70 -11.73
CA PHE A 61 1.43 23.20 -11.99
C PHE A 61 0.52 24.26 -12.61
N GLN A 62 0.57 25.49 -12.11
CA GLN A 62 -0.22 26.61 -12.64
C GLN A 62 0.15 26.90 -14.10
N GLN A 63 1.45 26.83 -14.45
CA GLN A 63 1.93 26.95 -15.84
C GLN A 63 1.43 25.83 -16.74
N LEU A 64 1.48 24.57 -16.28
CA LEU A 64 0.95 23.41 -17.03
C LEU A 64 -0.56 23.53 -17.26
N SER A 65 -1.29 24.01 -16.26
CA SER A 65 -2.75 24.17 -16.31
C SER A 65 -3.18 25.30 -17.24
N SER A 66 -2.35 26.35 -17.39
CA SER A 66 -2.60 27.46 -18.31
C SER A 66 -2.24 27.11 -19.76
N GLN A 67 -1.17 26.34 -20.01
CA GLN A 67 -0.82 25.84 -21.35
C GLN A 67 -1.86 24.86 -21.92
N GLN A 68 -2.58 24.12 -21.06
CA GLN A 68 -3.68 23.23 -21.48
C GLN A 68 -4.94 23.99 -21.93
N LEU A 69 -5.14 25.24 -21.51
CA LEU A 69 -6.23 26.10 -22.04
C LEU A 69 -5.89 26.60 -23.45
N ASP A 70 -4.63 26.88 -23.76
CA ASP A 70 -4.20 27.37 -25.08
C ASP A 70 -4.08 26.26 -26.14
N GLN A 71 -3.79 25.01 -25.72
CA GLN A 71 -3.69 23.86 -26.64
C GLN A 71 -5.04 23.24 -27.03
N GLN A 72 -6.15 23.63 -26.40
CA GLN A 72 -7.50 23.15 -26.79
C GLN A 72 -7.98 23.70 -28.14
N PHE A 73 -7.22 24.59 -28.81
CA PHE A 73 -7.59 25.12 -30.13
C PHE A 73 -6.67 24.71 -31.29
N GLN A 74 -5.55 24.02 -31.09
CA GLN A 74 -4.69 23.58 -32.21
C GLN A 74 -3.91 22.29 -31.90
N ALA A 75 -4.54 21.12 -32.09
CA ALA A 75 -3.86 19.92 -32.57
C ALA A 75 -4.88 18.82 -32.92
N ASN A 76 -5.45 18.93 -34.12
CA ASN A 76 -5.96 17.77 -34.85
C ASN A 76 -4.77 16.98 -35.40
N PHE A 77 -4.85 15.65 -35.23
CA PHE A 77 -4.19 14.61 -36.03
C PHE A 77 -2.75 14.89 -36.51
N SER A 78 -1.78 14.30 -35.82
CA SER A 78 -0.63 13.66 -36.47
C SER A 78 -0.08 12.51 -35.62
N ASP A 79 0.11 11.38 -36.29
CA ASP A 79 0.99 10.26 -35.95
C ASP A 79 0.86 9.58 -34.58
N ARG A 80 -0.12 8.68 -34.47
CA ARG A 80 0.14 7.38 -33.84
C ARG A 80 0.33 6.33 -34.93
N LYS A 81 1.53 6.31 -35.53
CA LYS A 81 2.10 5.01 -35.88
C LYS A 81 2.27 4.27 -34.56
N SER A 82 1.76 3.06 -34.52
CA SER A 82 1.95 2.16 -33.39
C SER A 82 3.44 1.90 -33.20
N ASP A 83 4.05 2.49 -32.17
CA ASP A 83 5.30 1.99 -31.58
C ASP A 83 5.04 0.66 -30.82
N ILE A 84 4.28 -0.23 -31.45
CA ILE A 84 4.25 -1.67 -31.19
C ILE A 84 5.23 -2.28 -32.22
N GLU A 85 6.45 -1.75 -32.25
CA GLU A 85 7.57 -2.46 -32.86
C GLU A 85 8.39 -3.06 -31.71
N ASP A 86 8.36 -4.39 -31.64
CA ASP A 86 9.30 -5.25 -30.91
C ASP A 86 9.45 -5.08 -29.38
N LYS A 87 8.34 -5.11 -28.64
CA LYS A 87 8.35 -5.76 -27.33
C LYS A 87 7.61 -7.09 -27.43
N ASN A 88 8.38 -8.17 -27.40
CA ASN A 88 7.93 -9.56 -27.21
C ASN A 88 6.91 -9.66 -26.06
N LEU A 89 5.64 -9.37 -26.31
CA LEU A 89 4.52 -9.73 -25.45
C LEU A 89 4.23 -11.20 -25.72
N GLN A 90 5.07 -12.08 -25.17
CA GLN A 90 4.85 -13.52 -25.19
C GLN A 90 3.64 -13.83 -24.29
N TYR A 91 2.58 -14.38 -24.86
CA TYR A 91 1.51 -15.00 -24.11
C TYR A 91 2.08 -16.20 -23.33
N VAL A 92 2.29 -16.07 -22.01
CA VAL A 92 2.87 -17.10 -21.12
C VAL A 92 1.86 -18.23 -20.80
N VAL A 93 0.99 -18.59 -21.74
CA VAL A 93 0.00 -19.67 -21.56
C VAL A 93 0.67 -21.03 -21.65
N GLN A 94 1.70 -21.19 -22.49
CA GLN A 94 2.42 -22.46 -22.69
C GLN A 94 3.26 -22.92 -21.47
N GLN A 95 3.38 -22.12 -20.41
CA GLN A 95 4.11 -22.51 -19.18
C GLN A 95 3.19 -22.83 -17.99
N GLN A 96 1.87 -22.62 -18.06
CA GLN A 96 1.01 -22.79 -16.89
C GLN A 96 0.76 -24.26 -16.52
N GLU A 97 0.38 -25.14 -17.47
CA GLU A 97 0.11 -26.55 -17.18
C GLU A 97 1.36 -27.32 -16.72
N ASN A 98 2.52 -27.03 -17.31
CA ASN A 98 3.81 -27.60 -16.88
C ASN A 98 4.28 -27.05 -15.52
N SER A 99 3.90 -25.82 -15.16
CA SER A 99 4.29 -25.20 -13.88
C SER A 99 3.51 -25.78 -12.70
N TYR A 100 2.20 -26.03 -12.81
CA TYR A 100 1.43 -26.64 -11.72
C TYR A 100 1.92 -28.05 -11.38
N GLN A 101 2.20 -28.87 -12.40
CA GLN A 101 2.78 -30.21 -12.20
C GLN A 101 4.22 -30.16 -11.68
N LYS A 102 5.04 -29.18 -12.11
CA LYS A 102 6.38 -28.97 -11.54
C LYS A 102 6.35 -28.50 -10.09
N ILE A 103 5.41 -27.63 -9.70
CA ILE A 103 5.24 -27.17 -8.31
C ILE A 103 4.86 -28.35 -7.41
N GLU A 104 3.94 -29.22 -7.82
CA GLU A 104 3.60 -30.42 -7.04
C GLU A 104 4.77 -31.39 -6.87
N ASN A 105 5.62 -31.53 -7.88
CA ASN A 105 6.81 -32.38 -7.80
C ASN A 105 7.94 -31.73 -6.97
N GLN A 106 8.16 -30.42 -7.10
CA GLN A 106 9.14 -29.65 -6.32
C GLN A 106 8.74 -29.55 -4.85
N ASN A 107 7.46 -29.44 -4.52
CA ASN A 107 6.98 -29.44 -3.14
C ASN A 107 7.23 -30.81 -2.46
N LYS A 108 7.10 -31.92 -3.20
CA LYS A 108 7.43 -33.26 -2.69
C LYS A 108 8.94 -33.45 -2.48
N GLU A 109 9.78 -32.92 -3.38
CA GLU A 109 11.25 -32.93 -3.22
C GLU A 109 11.70 -32.00 -2.07
N GLN A 110 11.06 -30.84 -1.89
CA GLN A 110 11.30 -29.93 -0.76
C GLN A 110 10.87 -30.54 0.58
N GLU A 111 9.75 -31.25 0.65
CA GLU A 111 9.35 -31.98 1.87
C GLU A 111 10.34 -33.12 2.21
N GLN A 112 10.94 -33.77 1.21
CA GLN A 112 11.98 -34.78 1.43
C GLN A 112 13.32 -34.17 1.87
N LEU A 113 13.73 -33.03 1.28
CA LEU A 113 14.92 -32.27 1.67
C LEU A 113 14.78 -31.68 3.08
N LEU A 114 13.62 -31.10 3.41
CA LEU A 114 13.31 -30.55 4.74
C LEU A 114 13.44 -31.63 5.83
N ASN A 115 12.95 -32.85 5.57
CA ASN A 115 13.08 -33.99 6.48
C ASN A 115 14.53 -34.49 6.64
N SER A 116 15.38 -34.29 5.63
CA SER A 116 16.81 -34.62 5.70
C SER A 116 17.66 -33.53 6.38
N GLU A 117 17.31 -32.26 6.20
CA GLU A 117 17.97 -31.10 6.81
C GLU A 117 17.58 -30.90 8.28
N LEU A 118 16.37 -31.29 8.70
CA LEU A 118 15.96 -31.28 10.12
C LEU A 118 16.88 -32.12 11.03
N ASN A 119 17.57 -33.12 10.47
CA ASN A 119 18.57 -33.93 11.19
C ASN A 119 19.97 -33.28 11.25
N ILE A 120 20.24 -32.21 10.48
CA ILE A 120 21.54 -31.50 10.42
C ILE A 120 21.44 -30.09 11.02
N ILE A 121 20.29 -29.41 10.90
CA ILE A 121 20.04 -28.03 11.38
C ILE A 121 19.93 -27.93 12.91
N SER A 122 19.76 -29.06 13.63
CA SER A 122 19.60 -29.05 15.09
C SER A 122 20.79 -28.45 15.86
N ASP A 123 21.95 -28.28 15.21
CA ASP A 123 23.19 -27.81 15.84
C ASP A 123 23.45 -26.28 15.70
N GLN A 124 22.66 -25.53 14.91
CA GLN A 124 22.93 -24.09 14.65
C GLN A 124 21.78 -23.12 14.99
N SER A 125 20.59 -23.61 15.33
CA SER A 125 19.47 -22.76 15.74
C SER A 125 19.43 -22.58 17.26
N LYS A 126 19.47 -21.32 17.72
CA LYS A 126 19.40 -20.96 19.15
C LYS A 126 18.02 -20.41 19.48
N ILE A 127 17.38 -20.94 20.51
CA ILE A 127 16.12 -20.40 21.02
C ILE A 127 16.42 -19.35 22.08
N HIS A 128 15.77 -18.19 21.97
CA HIS A 128 15.81 -17.14 22.97
C HIS A 128 14.40 -16.91 23.56
N LEU A 129 14.33 -16.74 24.89
CA LEU A 129 13.07 -16.50 25.59
C LEU A 129 12.70 -15.02 25.54
N CYS A 130 11.43 -14.72 25.31
CA CYS A 130 10.92 -13.36 25.20
C CYS A 130 9.51 -13.26 25.79
N LYS A 131 8.85 -12.10 25.66
CA LYS A 131 7.51 -11.90 26.19
C LYS A 131 6.47 -12.69 25.39
N VAL A 132 5.52 -13.27 26.11
CA VAL A 132 4.36 -13.97 25.53
C VAL A 132 3.25 -12.97 25.23
N GLN A 133 2.60 -13.10 24.07
CA GLN A 133 1.40 -12.35 23.72
C GLN A 133 0.18 -12.90 24.46
N ASP A 134 -0.51 -12.02 25.18
CA ASP A 134 -1.77 -12.37 25.85
C ASP A 134 -2.85 -12.71 24.81
N LYS A 135 -3.25 -13.99 24.74
CA LYS A 135 -4.25 -14.48 23.78
C LYS A 135 -5.67 -14.09 24.21
N LYS A 136 -6.33 -13.29 23.40
CA LYS A 136 -7.75 -12.93 23.55
C LYS A 136 -8.65 -13.92 22.81
N GLN A 137 -9.37 -14.77 23.54
CA GLN A 137 -10.19 -15.84 22.96
C GLN A 137 -11.21 -15.36 21.92
N ILE A 138 -11.82 -14.19 22.15
CA ILE A 138 -12.83 -13.61 21.25
C ILE A 138 -12.29 -13.31 19.84
N LEU A 139 -10.96 -13.25 19.64
CA LEU A 139 -10.34 -12.91 18.35
C LEU A 139 -9.80 -14.12 17.58
N LYS A 140 -10.16 -15.34 18.00
CA LYS A 140 -9.69 -16.58 17.36
C LYS A 140 -10.57 -17.09 16.22
N SER A 141 -11.78 -16.57 16.06
CA SER A 141 -12.70 -17.03 15.01
C SER A 141 -12.29 -16.49 13.64
N ASP A 142 -12.19 -17.36 12.66
CA ASP A 142 -11.93 -17.02 11.25
C ASP A 142 -13.11 -16.29 10.59
N GLU A 143 -14.25 -16.21 11.27
CA GLU A 143 -15.44 -15.49 10.84
C GLU A 143 -15.38 -13.99 11.19
N ILE A 144 -14.40 -13.56 11.98
CA ILE A 144 -14.33 -12.17 12.42
C ILE A 144 -13.75 -11.30 11.31
N ASN A 145 -14.50 -10.27 10.96
CA ASN A 145 -14.12 -9.34 9.91
C ASN A 145 -14.21 -7.90 10.41
N VAL A 146 -13.30 -7.06 9.91
CA VAL A 146 -13.27 -5.64 10.21
C VAL A 146 -13.52 -4.86 8.92
N PHE A 147 -14.46 -3.93 8.98
CA PHE A 147 -14.89 -3.11 7.85
C PHE A 147 -14.96 -1.63 8.24
N ILE A 148 -14.80 -0.75 7.27
CA ILE A 148 -15.10 0.67 7.43
C ILE A 148 -16.33 0.99 6.58
N THR A 149 -17.46 1.22 7.24
CA THR A 149 -18.78 1.24 6.58
C THR A 149 -19.19 2.62 6.09
N LYS A 150 -18.73 3.68 6.76
CA LYS A 150 -19.01 5.08 6.39
C LYS A 150 -17.98 6.04 6.97
N TYR A 151 -17.91 7.23 6.39
CA TYR A 151 -17.22 8.38 6.96
C TYR A 151 -18.18 9.55 7.18
N GLN A 152 -17.86 10.42 8.14
CA GLN A 152 -18.62 11.63 8.43
C GLN A 152 -17.67 12.77 8.78
N ARG A 153 -17.98 13.98 8.31
CA ARG A 153 -17.23 15.19 8.67
C ARG A 153 -17.67 15.64 10.06
N ILE A 154 -16.73 15.71 10.98
CA ILE A 154 -16.91 16.29 12.30
C ILE A 154 -16.42 17.73 12.26
N SER A 155 -17.33 18.67 12.47
CA SER A 155 -16.99 20.09 12.58
C SER A 155 -16.10 20.31 13.80
N GLY A 156 -15.04 21.09 13.60
CA GLY A 156 -14.19 21.52 14.69
C GLY A 156 -14.86 22.62 15.51
N GLY A 157 -14.62 22.65 16.82
CA GLY A 157 -14.90 23.81 17.67
C GLY A 157 -13.87 24.93 17.49
N ILE A 158 -13.97 25.97 18.33
CA ILE A 158 -13.14 27.19 18.27
C ILE A 158 -11.63 26.90 18.25
N PHE A 159 -11.18 25.82 18.88
CA PHE A 159 -9.76 25.46 19.02
C PHE A 159 -9.36 24.16 18.30
N THR A 160 -10.24 23.57 17.51
CA THR A 160 -9.99 22.28 16.85
C THR A 160 -10.37 22.38 15.39
N SER A 161 -9.53 21.86 14.50
CA SER A 161 -9.89 21.75 13.09
C SER A 161 -10.95 20.67 12.86
N SER A 162 -11.76 20.84 11.81
CA SER A 162 -12.64 19.78 11.34
C SER A 162 -11.84 18.56 10.89
N TYR A 163 -12.41 17.37 11.06
CA TYR A 163 -11.80 16.11 10.66
C TYR A 163 -12.85 15.11 10.18
N TYR A 164 -12.41 14.10 9.44
CA TYR A 164 -13.27 12.98 9.07
C TYR A 164 -13.15 11.85 10.09
N SER A 165 -14.30 11.40 10.58
CA SER A 165 -14.45 10.21 11.41
C SER A 165 -14.95 9.05 10.55
N TYR A 166 -14.36 7.89 10.74
CA TYR A 166 -14.67 6.63 10.08
C TYR A 166 -15.38 5.70 11.06
N THR A 167 -16.46 5.09 10.61
CA THR A 167 -17.18 4.07 11.38
C THR A 167 -16.51 2.72 11.14
N VAL A 168 -15.79 2.22 12.14
CA VAL A 168 -15.13 0.91 12.11
C VAL A 168 -16.06 -0.10 12.76
N GLN A 169 -16.44 -1.12 11.99
CA GLN A 169 -17.31 -2.21 12.43
C GLN A 169 -16.52 -3.52 12.51
N THR A 170 -16.75 -4.30 13.56
CA THR A 170 -16.17 -5.64 13.74
C THR A 170 -17.30 -6.66 13.90
N ASP A 171 -17.48 -7.50 12.90
CA ASP A 171 -18.51 -8.55 12.87
C ASP A 171 -17.89 -9.92 13.12
N PRO A 172 -18.62 -10.90 13.69
CA PRO A 172 -19.97 -10.80 14.24
C PRO A 172 -20.01 -10.21 15.67
N ILE A 173 -18.86 -9.78 16.20
CA ILE A 173 -18.74 -9.28 17.59
C ILE A 173 -19.66 -8.07 17.85
N GLY A 174 -20.00 -7.29 16.82
CA GLY A 174 -20.89 -6.14 16.92
C GLY A 174 -20.23 -4.91 17.51
N TRP A 175 -18.89 -4.84 17.52
CA TRP A 175 -18.21 -3.60 17.88
C TRP A 175 -18.37 -2.59 16.76
N ASN A 176 -18.69 -1.36 17.15
CA ASN A 176 -18.88 -0.24 16.26
C ASN A 176 -18.31 0.99 16.94
N VAL A 177 -17.23 1.54 16.37
CA VAL A 177 -16.45 2.64 16.96
C VAL A 177 -16.16 3.71 15.92
N GLN A 178 -16.00 4.94 16.40
CA GLN A 178 -15.64 6.10 15.59
C GLN A 178 -14.13 6.35 15.69
N ARG A 179 -13.43 6.41 14.55
CA ARG A 179 -11.99 6.64 14.49
C ARG A 179 -11.66 7.66 13.43
N ARG A 180 -10.79 8.62 13.73
CA ARG A 180 -10.27 9.57 12.74
C ARG A 180 -8.93 9.09 12.20
N TYR A 181 -8.49 9.63 11.05
CA TYR A 181 -7.22 9.25 10.41
C TYR A 181 -6.01 9.24 11.38
N SER A 182 -5.89 10.24 12.27
CA SER A 182 -4.78 10.31 13.22
C SER A 182 -4.79 9.18 14.26
N ASP A 183 -5.94 8.54 14.52
CA ASP A 183 -6.00 7.36 15.38
C ASP A 183 -5.40 6.13 14.68
N PHE A 184 -5.60 6.01 13.36
CA PHE A 184 -4.95 4.95 12.55
C PHE A 184 -3.44 5.17 12.46
N LEU A 185 -3.02 6.43 12.30
CA LEU A 185 -1.60 6.80 12.32
C LEU A 185 -0.95 6.43 13.66
N TRP A 186 -1.59 6.82 14.77
CA TRP A 186 -1.16 6.45 16.12
C TRP A 186 -1.00 4.93 16.27
N LEU A 187 -2.03 4.17 15.86
CA LEU A 187 -1.99 2.71 15.96
C LEU A 187 -0.83 2.12 15.15
N ARG A 188 -0.66 2.55 13.89
CA ARG A 188 0.42 2.06 13.04
C ARG A 188 1.79 2.36 13.64
N GLU A 189 2.04 3.61 14.05
CA GLU A 189 3.31 4.03 14.65
C GLU A 189 3.61 3.24 15.94
N LEU A 190 2.59 3.02 16.77
CA LEU A 190 2.73 2.25 18.00
C LEU A 190 3.06 0.78 17.72
N LEU A 191 2.39 0.14 16.74
CA LEU A 191 2.67 -1.24 16.36
C LEU A 191 4.09 -1.37 15.76
N CYS A 192 4.52 -0.46 14.89
CA CYS A 192 5.89 -0.43 14.38
C CYS A 192 6.94 -0.32 15.50
N LYS A 193 6.62 0.41 16.58
CA LYS A 193 7.50 0.60 17.73
C LYS A 193 7.59 -0.63 18.64
N ILE A 194 6.48 -1.37 18.79
CA ILE A 194 6.38 -2.54 19.69
C ILE A 194 6.84 -3.83 19.00
N TYR A 195 6.62 -3.95 17.69
CA TYR A 195 6.89 -5.16 16.93
C TYR A 195 7.96 -4.90 15.85
N PRO A 196 9.24 -4.69 16.23
CA PRO A 196 10.30 -4.33 15.28
C PRO A 196 10.55 -5.41 14.22
N GLY A 197 10.19 -6.67 14.49
CA GLY A 197 10.30 -7.80 13.57
C GLY A 197 9.11 -7.99 12.62
N LYS A 198 8.13 -7.07 12.61
CA LYS A 198 6.90 -7.22 11.81
C LYS A 198 6.72 -6.11 10.80
N SER A 199 6.36 -6.49 9.59
CA SER A 199 5.96 -5.55 8.53
C SER A 199 4.51 -5.12 8.77
N ILE A 200 4.32 -3.90 9.28
CA ILE A 200 3.00 -3.34 9.59
C ILE A 200 2.43 -2.65 8.35
N ALA A 201 1.26 -3.12 7.89
CA ALA A 201 0.61 -2.64 6.67
C ALA A 201 0.59 -1.10 6.53
N PRO A 202 0.70 -0.58 5.31
CA PRO A 202 0.72 0.86 5.07
C PRO A 202 -0.65 1.47 5.36
N ILE A 203 -0.64 2.73 5.78
CA ILE A 203 -1.80 3.61 5.72
C ILE A 203 -1.54 4.70 4.67
N PRO A 204 -2.58 5.37 4.13
CA PRO A 204 -2.40 6.52 3.25
C PRO A 204 -1.54 7.56 3.95
N LYS A 205 -0.64 8.25 3.22
CA LYS A 205 0.07 9.40 3.80
C LYS A 205 -0.91 10.54 4.10
N LYS A 206 -0.53 11.43 5.02
CA LYS A 206 -1.25 12.70 5.19
C LYS A 206 -1.27 13.42 3.83
N SER A 207 -2.38 14.10 3.53
CA SER A 207 -2.56 14.84 2.27
C SER A 207 -2.07 16.27 2.44
N VAL A 208 -1.39 16.83 1.43
CA VAL A 208 -0.85 18.20 1.45
C VAL A 208 -1.98 19.22 1.52
N LEU A 209 -3.07 18.89 0.84
CA LEU A 209 -4.30 19.65 0.82
C LEU A 209 -5.37 18.92 1.61
N LYS A 210 -6.22 19.67 2.32
CA LYS A 210 -7.49 19.15 2.82
C LYS A 210 -8.35 18.78 1.61
N ASN A 211 -8.26 17.52 1.22
CA ASN A 211 -9.01 16.98 0.12
C ASN A 211 -10.35 16.47 0.64
N GLU A 212 -11.40 17.25 0.41
CA GLU A 212 -12.78 16.91 0.73
C GLU A 212 -13.49 16.18 -0.43
N ASN A 213 -12.77 15.86 -1.51
CA ASN A 213 -13.30 15.09 -2.62
C ASN A 213 -13.72 13.69 -2.14
N GLU A 214 -14.94 13.31 -2.51
CA GLU A 214 -15.57 12.05 -2.18
C GLU A 214 -14.72 10.85 -2.63
N LEU A 215 -14.13 10.91 -3.83
CA LEU A 215 -13.24 9.88 -4.38
C LEU A 215 -11.99 9.69 -3.49
N TYR A 216 -11.41 10.79 -3.03
CA TYR A 216 -10.26 10.76 -2.13
C TYR A 216 -10.61 10.10 -0.78
N LEU A 217 -11.76 10.45 -0.21
CA LEU A 217 -12.22 9.91 1.06
C LEU A 217 -12.56 8.42 0.95
N HIS A 218 -13.22 8.00 -0.13
CA HIS A 218 -13.48 6.59 -0.42
C HIS A 218 -12.20 5.78 -0.58
N LYS A 219 -11.23 6.27 -1.36
CA LYS A 219 -9.92 5.65 -1.51
C LYS A 219 -9.21 5.48 -0.17
N ARG A 220 -9.19 6.54 0.65
CA ARG A 220 -8.57 6.51 1.98
C ARG A 220 -9.28 5.49 2.87
N MET A 221 -10.62 5.45 2.85
CA MET A 221 -11.42 4.48 3.59
C MET A 221 -11.03 3.04 3.25
N LYS A 222 -10.94 2.69 1.95
CA LYS A 222 -10.52 1.35 1.50
C LYS A 222 -9.11 0.99 1.96
N PHE A 223 -8.17 1.94 1.87
CA PHE A 223 -6.81 1.74 2.37
C PHE A 223 -6.76 1.47 3.88
N LEU A 224 -7.50 2.24 4.67
CA LEU A 224 -7.57 2.08 6.12
C LEU A 224 -8.24 0.74 6.49
N GLU A 225 -9.26 0.32 5.74
CA GLU A 225 -9.87 -0.99 5.92
C GLU A 225 -8.88 -2.13 5.65
N ASN A 226 -8.12 -2.06 4.53
CA ASN A 226 -7.10 -3.05 4.21
C ASN A 226 -5.98 -3.10 5.27
N PHE A 227 -5.61 -1.96 5.84
CA PHE A 227 -4.69 -1.89 6.99
C PHE A 227 -5.24 -2.67 8.20
N LEU A 228 -6.49 -2.46 8.59
CA LEU A 228 -7.11 -3.17 9.71
C LEU A 228 -7.22 -4.68 9.44
N LYS A 229 -7.67 -5.06 8.23
CA LYS A 229 -7.74 -6.47 7.80
C LYS A 229 -6.37 -7.14 7.85
N SER A 230 -5.31 -6.44 7.43
CA SER A 230 -3.94 -6.96 7.45
C SER A 230 -3.44 -7.21 8.88
N ILE A 231 -3.74 -6.29 9.81
CA ILE A 231 -3.43 -6.49 11.24
C ILE A 231 -4.19 -7.69 11.79
N PHE A 232 -5.49 -7.79 11.46
CA PHE A 232 -6.36 -8.85 11.96
C PHE A 232 -5.92 -10.25 11.49
N LYS A 233 -5.41 -10.37 10.25
CA LYS A 233 -4.85 -11.63 9.71
C LYS A 233 -3.58 -12.09 10.44
N CYS A 234 -2.85 -11.19 11.10
CA CYS A 234 -1.64 -11.55 11.83
C CYS A 234 -2.00 -12.02 13.25
N GLU A 235 -1.75 -13.29 13.59
CA GLU A 235 -2.10 -13.84 14.91
C GLU A 235 -1.49 -13.02 16.06
N LEU A 236 -0.24 -12.56 15.90
CA LEU A 236 0.44 -11.77 16.92
C LEU A 236 -0.27 -10.43 17.13
N LEU A 237 -0.53 -9.69 16.04
CA LEU A 237 -1.06 -8.35 16.11
C LEU A 237 -2.57 -8.30 16.41
N ARG A 238 -3.35 -9.31 15.99
CA ARG A 238 -4.79 -9.35 16.30
C ARG A 238 -5.04 -9.38 17.80
N HIS A 239 -4.18 -10.05 18.57
CA HIS A 239 -4.30 -10.12 20.03
C HIS A 239 -3.72 -8.90 20.76
N ASP A 240 -3.08 -7.97 20.04
CA ASP A 240 -2.47 -6.78 20.62
C ASP A 240 -3.50 -5.96 21.42
N LYS A 241 -3.08 -5.49 22.60
CA LYS A 241 -3.99 -4.80 23.52
C LYS A 241 -4.44 -3.43 22.98
N TRP A 242 -3.58 -2.73 22.23
CA TRP A 242 -3.87 -1.43 21.65
C TRP A 242 -4.77 -1.58 20.43
N PHE A 243 -4.54 -2.60 19.61
CA PHE A 243 -5.43 -2.93 18.50
C PHE A 243 -6.82 -3.33 18.98
N PHE A 244 -6.91 -4.18 20.01
CA PHE A 244 -8.19 -4.52 20.63
C PHE A 244 -8.91 -3.27 21.17
N ALA A 245 -8.21 -2.38 21.88
CA ALA A 245 -8.79 -1.13 22.37
C ALA A 245 -9.24 -0.21 21.23
N PHE A 246 -8.47 -0.17 20.14
CA PHE A 246 -8.82 0.54 18.92
C PHE A 246 -10.12 0.02 18.32
N LEU A 247 -10.41 -1.28 18.36
CA LEU A 247 -11.66 -1.83 17.82
C LEU A 247 -12.85 -1.75 18.80
N SER A 248 -12.61 -1.79 20.11
CA SER A 248 -13.67 -1.98 21.13
C SER A 248 -14.05 -0.72 21.92
N SER A 249 -13.16 0.26 22.04
CA SER A 249 -13.42 1.46 22.88
C SER A 249 -14.40 2.42 22.21
N LYS A 250 -15.65 2.43 22.67
CA LYS A 250 -16.72 3.31 22.14
C LYS A 250 -16.61 4.76 22.63
N ASP A 251 -16.22 4.96 23.89
CA ASP A 251 -16.07 6.30 24.46
C ASP A 251 -14.76 6.97 24.01
N GLU A 252 -14.85 8.23 23.57
CA GLU A 252 -13.71 8.99 23.04
C GLU A 252 -12.73 9.40 24.15
N LYS A 253 -13.20 9.69 25.37
CA LYS A 253 -12.34 10.08 26.48
C LYS A 253 -11.52 8.89 26.96
N ASP A 254 -12.17 7.73 27.09
CA ASP A 254 -11.49 6.47 27.43
C ASP A 254 -10.43 6.12 26.39
N PHE A 255 -10.78 6.23 25.11
CA PHE A 255 -9.83 5.97 24.02
C PHE A 255 -8.63 6.93 24.04
N LYS A 256 -8.85 8.22 24.33
CA LYS A 256 -7.75 9.19 24.50
C LYS A 256 -6.87 8.86 25.71
N GLN A 257 -7.43 8.34 26.80
CA GLN A 257 -6.64 7.89 27.94
C GLN A 257 -5.75 6.70 27.57
N ILE A 258 -6.27 5.76 26.78
CA ILE A 258 -5.50 4.64 26.21
C ILE A 258 -4.35 5.17 25.34
N GLN A 259 -4.62 6.13 24.46
CA GLN A 259 -3.56 6.78 23.67
C GLN A 259 -2.49 7.43 24.56
N LYS A 260 -2.88 8.12 25.65
CA LYS A 260 -1.91 8.69 26.62
C LYS A 260 -1.05 7.62 27.29
N LEU A 261 -1.63 6.49 27.69
CA LEU A 261 -0.88 5.38 28.29
C LEU A 261 0.16 4.81 27.32
N SER A 262 -0.14 4.79 26.02
CA SER A 262 0.80 4.30 25.01
C SER A 262 2.06 5.16 24.88
N THR A 263 2.06 6.42 25.35
CA THR A 263 3.25 7.29 25.30
C THR A 263 4.39 6.78 26.18
N GLN A 264 4.09 5.99 27.22
CA GLN A 264 5.07 5.37 28.11
C GLN A 264 5.73 4.13 27.51
N VAL A 265 5.19 3.60 26.41
CA VAL A 265 5.77 2.46 25.71
C VAL A 265 7.13 2.88 25.14
N GLN A 266 8.18 2.14 25.47
CA GLN A 266 9.51 2.36 24.93
C GLN A 266 9.74 1.51 23.68
N LYS A 267 10.69 1.93 22.84
CA LYS A 267 11.13 1.11 21.70
C LYS A 267 11.83 -0.14 22.24
N VAL A 268 11.63 -1.27 21.59
CA VAL A 268 12.33 -2.52 21.91
C VAL A 268 13.82 -2.35 21.63
N THR A 269 14.65 -2.56 22.64
CA THR A 269 16.12 -2.48 22.55
C THR A 269 16.83 -3.79 22.89
N LYS A 270 16.12 -4.74 23.51
CA LYS A 270 16.66 -6.05 23.88
C LYS A 270 15.74 -7.19 23.43
N LEU A 271 16.30 -8.37 23.21
CA LEU A 271 15.56 -9.53 22.70
C LEU A 271 14.49 -10.03 23.68
N GLU A 272 14.75 -10.00 24.99
CA GLU A 272 13.77 -10.42 26.00
C GLU A 272 12.52 -9.53 26.03
N GLN A 273 12.58 -8.35 25.41
CA GLN A 273 11.45 -7.42 25.30
C GLN A 273 10.56 -7.68 24.09
N ILE A 274 11.04 -8.47 23.12
CA ILE A 274 10.26 -8.87 21.94
C ILE A 274 9.02 -9.65 22.40
N ILE A 275 7.94 -9.53 21.65
CA ILE A 275 6.68 -10.23 21.91
C ILE A 275 6.49 -11.29 20.83
N SER A 276 6.24 -12.53 21.26
CA SER A 276 5.90 -13.66 20.39
C SER A 276 4.65 -14.39 20.92
N ILE A 277 4.10 -15.32 20.13
CA ILE A 277 2.89 -16.05 20.49
C ILE A 277 3.12 -17.03 21.66
N ASP A 278 4.30 -17.62 21.75
CA ASP A 278 4.66 -18.70 22.67
C ASP A 278 5.79 -18.33 23.64
N GLY A 279 6.28 -17.08 23.58
CA GLY A 279 7.37 -16.59 24.42
C GLY A 279 8.75 -17.02 23.93
N LYS A 280 8.86 -17.53 22.69
CA LYS A 280 10.11 -18.00 22.11
C LYS A 280 10.36 -17.33 20.77
N ILE A 281 11.63 -17.00 20.52
CA ILE A 281 12.10 -16.59 19.20
C ILE A 281 13.28 -17.47 18.81
N GLN A 282 13.36 -17.77 17.52
CA GLN A 282 14.50 -18.45 16.93
C GLN A 282 15.56 -17.42 16.54
N LEU A 283 16.82 -17.81 16.72
CA LEU A 283 18.00 -17.10 16.26
C LEU A 283 18.80 -18.07 15.41
N GLU A 284 19.09 -17.68 14.18
CA GLU A 284 19.78 -18.52 13.21
C GLU A 284 20.64 -17.65 12.33
N ASN A 285 21.87 -18.11 12.10
CA ASN A 285 22.76 -17.56 11.12
C ASN A 285 23.37 -18.73 10.35
N ASN A 286 22.89 -18.95 9.14
CA ASN A 286 23.45 -19.93 8.23
C ASN A 286 23.64 -19.28 6.85
N GLU A 287 24.44 -19.91 5.99
CA GLU A 287 24.75 -19.40 4.66
C GLU A 287 23.51 -19.37 3.75
N ASN A 288 22.60 -20.34 3.89
CA ASN A 288 21.36 -20.44 3.12
C ASN A 288 20.40 -19.26 3.37
N LEU A 289 20.21 -18.88 4.64
CA LEU A 289 19.39 -17.74 5.07
C LEU A 289 20.02 -16.42 4.62
N SER A 290 21.34 -16.35 4.60
CA SER A 290 22.08 -15.19 4.10
C SER A 290 21.89 -15.04 2.58
N ALA A 291 22.03 -16.14 1.83
CA ALA A 291 21.77 -16.19 0.40
C ALA A 291 20.31 -15.85 0.07
N TYR A 292 19.35 -16.44 0.79
CA TYR A 292 17.93 -16.11 0.67
C TYR A 292 17.70 -14.61 0.87
N ASN A 293 18.23 -14.02 1.94
CA ASN A 293 18.00 -12.61 2.26
C ASN A 293 18.59 -11.66 1.19
N LEU A 294 19.70 -12.04 0.57
CA LEU A 294 20.28 -11.30 -0.55
C LEU A 294 19.35 -11.33 -1.77
N GLU A 295 18.93 -12.52 -2.19
CA GLU A 295 18.06 -12.71 -3.35
C GLU A 295 16.67 -12.09 -3.12
N ALA A 296 16.09 -12.24 -1.93
CA ALA A 296 14.84 -11.61 -1.53
C ALA A 296 14.92 -10.08 -1.65
N THR A 297 16.05 -9.47 -1.26
CA THR A 297 16.25 -8.02 -1.40
C THR A 297 16.24 -7.60 -2.86
N GLN A 298 16.89 -8.36 -3.75
CA GLN A 298 16.88 -8.09 -5.19
C GLN A 298 15.47 -8.23 -5.78
N LEU A 299 14.77 -9.31 -5.42
CA LEU A 299 13.40 -9.57 -5.86
C LEU A 299 12.48 -8.42 -5.46
N ILE A 300 12.49 -8.01 -4.18
CA ILE A 300 11.63 -6.93 -3.68
C ILE A 300 11.93 -5.60 -4.37
N ASN A 301 13.19 -5.30 -4.69
CA ASN A 301 13.54 -4.10 -5.46
C ASN A 301 12.98 -4.13 -6.89
N SER A 302 13.03 -5.28 -7.55
CA SER A 302 12.43 -5.46 -8.88
C SER A 302 10.89 -5.39 -8.84
N VAL A 303 10.27 -6.03 -7.85
CA VAL A 303 8.82 -6.00 -7.63
C VAL A 303 8.32 -4.57 -7.38
N ASP A 304 9.04 -3.78 -6.57
CA ASP A 304 8.75 -2.37 -6.33
C ASP A 304 8.66 -1.56 -7.63
N ILE A 305 9.67 -1.70 -8.52
CA ILE A 305 9.70 -1.04 -9.83
C ILE A 305 8.49 -1.46 -10.68
N CYS A 306 8.18 -2.75 -10.72
CA CYS A 306 7.04 -3.28 -11.48
C CYS A 306 5.69 -2.80 -10.93
N TYR A 307 5.50 -2.80 -9.62
CA TYR A 307 4.27 -2.32 -8.99
C TYR A 307 4.10 -0.80 -9.16
N LYS A 308 5.19 -0.02 -9.10
CA LYS A 308 5.18 1.40 -9.44
C LYS A 308 4.72 1.64 -10.88
N LYS A 309 5.20 0.82 -11.82
CA LYS A 309 4.79 0.86 -13.23
C LYS A 309 3.31 0.49 -13.40
N LEU A 310 2.86 -0.65 -12.85
CA LEU A 310 1.46 -1.09 -12.90
C LEU A 310 0.51 -0.03 -12.35
N ARG A 311 0.89 0.60 -11.23
CA ARG A 311 0.13 1.71 -10.64
C ARG A 311 0.02 2.93 -11.57
N LYS A 312 1.09 3.27 -12.30
CA LYS A 312 1.08 4.38 -13.27
C LYS A 312 0.18 4.04 -14.45
N GLU A 313 0.32 2.83 -14.98
CA GLU A 313 -0.47 2.33 -16.11
C GLU A 313 -1.96 2.20 -15.77
N SER A 314 -2.30 1.70 -14.59
CA SER A 314 -3.71 1.64 -14.13
C SER A 314 -4.33 3.04 -14.05
N LYS A 315 -3.55 4.03 -13.59
CA LYS A 315 -4.01 5.43 -13.53
C LYS A 315 -4.18 6.02 -14.92
N GLN A 316 -3.28 5.72 -15.84
CA GLN A 316 -3.43 6.16 -17.23
C GLN A 316 -4.68 5.55 -17.86
N LEU A 317 -4.91 4.26 -17.66
CA LEU A 317 -6.12 3.58 -18.15
C LEU A 317 -7.41 4.24 -17.64
N LEU A 318 -7.44 4.64 -16.36
CA LEU A 318 -8.57 5.38 -15.80
C LEU A 318 -8.83 6.70 -16.55
N LEU A 319 -7.78 7.47 -16.83
CA LEU A 319 -7.88 8.73 -17.57
C LEU A 319 -8.33 8.50 -19.02
N ASP A 320 -7.86 7.43 -19.65
CA ASP A 320 -8.24 7.08 -21.01
C ASP A 320 -9.74 6.71 -21.09
N PHE A 321 -10.27 5.98 -20.09
CA PHE A 321 -11.71 5.70 -20.00
C PHE A 321 -12.55 6.96 -19.76
N ASP A 322 -12.06 7.88 -18.91
CA ASP A 322 -12.72 9.17 -18.68
C ASP A 322 -12.80 10.00 -19.97
N GLN A 323 -11.67 10.14 -20.68
CA GLN A 323 -11.62 10.84 -21.96
C GLN A 323 -12.53 10.19 -23.01
N LEU A 324 -12.53 8.86 -23.09
CA LEU A 324 -13.41 8.12 -23.99
C LEU A 324 -14.88 8.40 -23.68
N SER A 325 -15.28 8.28 -22.40
CA SER A 325 -16.65 8.54 -21.95
C SER A 325 -17.11 9.96 -22.30
N ASN A 326 -16.27 10.96 -22.03
CA ASN A 326 -16.55 12.36 -22.36
C ASN A 326 -16.74 12.58 -23.86
N THR A 327 -15.91 11.93 -24.69
CA THR A 327 -16.04 11.99 -26.15
C THR A 327 -17.38 11.41 -26.62
N ILE A 328 -17.79 10.26 -26.05
CA ILE A 328 -19.07 9.63 -26.37
C ILE A 328 -20.27 10.49 -25.96
N PHE A 329 -20.23 11.13 -24.78
CA PHE A 329 -21.30 12.04 -24.37
C PHE A 329 -21.39 13.28 -25.28
N ASN A 330 -20.26 13.83 -25.70
CA ASN A 330 -20.24 14.96 -26.64
C ASN A 330 -20.88 14.58 -27.98
N MET A 331 -20.59 13.39 -28.51
CA MET A 331 -21.26 12.88 -29.71
C MET A 331 -22.78 12.75 -29.50
N GLY A 332 -23.22 12.31 -28.32
CA GLY A 332 -24.63 12.27 -27.94
C GLY A 332 -25.28 13.66 -27.96
N SER A 333 -24.63 14.65 -27.35
CA SER A 333 -25.07 16.05 -27.37
C SER A 333 -25.23 16.58 -28.79
N THR A 334 -24.28 16.30 -29.69
CA THR A 334 -24.40 16.68 -31.11
C THR A 334 -25.60 16.00 -31.78
N CYS A 335 -25.92 14.74 -31.45
CA CYS A 335 -27.14 14.09 -31.94
C CYS A 335 -28.42 14.76 -31.40
N ALA A 336 -28.40 15.24 -30.15
CA ALA A 336 -29.52 15.99 -29.58
C ALA A 336 -29.71 17.34 -30.30
N GLU A 337 -28.64 18.03 -30.67
CA GLU A 337 -28.70 19.25 -31.49
C GLU A 337 -29.27 18.97 -32.89
N LEU A 338 -28.84 17.88 -33.53
CA LEU A 338 -29.40 17.45 -34.82
C LEU A 338 -30.92 17.20 -34.73
N TYR A 339 -31.38 16.57 -33.65
CA TYR A 339 -32.81 16.41 -33.37
C TYR A 339 -33.53 17.76 -33.21
N GLN A 340 -32.94 18.72 -32.49
CA GLN A 340 -33.55 20.04 -32.34
C GLN A 340 -33.72 20.75 -33.69
N LEU A 341 -32.72 20.65 -34.57
CA LEU A 341 -32.77 21.22 -35.92
C LEU A 341 -33.87 20.56 -36.77
N SER A 342 -33.95 19.23 -36.79
CA SER A 342 -34.94 18.50 -37.57
C SER A 342 -36.37 18.71 -37.04
N ASN A 343 -36.54 18.74 -35.72
CA ASN A 343 -37.83 19.01 -35.08
C ASN A 343 -38.30 20.43 -35.39
N LYS A 344 -37.43 21.44 -35.28
CA LYS A 344 -37.76 22.83 -35.64
C LYS A 344 -38.20 22.94 -37.10
N PHE A 345 -37.50 22.28 -38.02
CA PHE A 345 -37.90 22.22 -39.43
C PHE A 345 -39.30 21.58 -39.58
N ASN A 346 -39.54 20.43 -38.95
CA ASN A 346 -40.82 19.71 -39.00
C ASN A 346 -42.00 20.50 -38.40
N GLN A 347 -41.73 21.39 -37.43
CA GLN A 347 -42.73 22.30 -36.86
C GLN A 347 -43.03 23.51 -37.75
N SER A 348 -42.06 23.94 -38.56
CA SER A 348 -42.14 25.17 -39.36
C SER A 348 -42.84 25.00 -40.71
N ILE A 349 -43.11 23.76 -41.14
CA ILE A 349 -43.70 23.47 -42.44
C ILE A 349 -45.01 22.66 -42.32
N PRO A 350 -46.01 22.91 -43.19
CA PRO A 350 -47.26 22.16 -43.19
C PRO A 350 -47.19 20.83 -43.95
N GLN A 351 -46.30 20.71 -44.96
CA GLN A 351 -46.14 19.53 -45.81
C GLN A 351 -44.65 19.18 -45.98
N GLY A 352 -44.33 17.91 -46.25
CA GLY A 352 -42.94 17.47 -46.47
C GLY A 352 -42.13 17.18 -45.20
N LYS A 353 -42.78 16.92 -44.05
CA LYS A 353 -42.12 16.59 -42.78
C LYS A 353 -41.30 15.30 -42.87
N ILE A 354 -40.17 15.27 -42.18
CA ILE A 354 -39.24 14.13 -42.13
C ILE A 354 -39.15 13.59 -40.71
N GLN A 355 -40.27 13.07 -40.17
CA GLN A 355 -40.34 12.60 -38.77
C GLN A 355 -39.39 11.43 -38.47
N LYS A 356 -39.07 10.60 -39.48
CA LYS A 356 -38.10 9.52 -39.31
C LYS A 356 -36.70 10.04 -38.96
N LEU A 357 -36.36 11.25 -39.39
CA LEU A 357 -35.07 11.87 -39.07
C LEU A 357 -35.00 12.26 -37.59
N ASP A 358 -36.11 12.74 -37.00
CA ASP A 358 -36.21 13.02 -35.57
C ASP A 358 -35.97 11.74 -34.75
N ILE A 359 -36.65 10.65 -35.13
CA ILE A 359 -36.55 9.36 -34.42
C ILE A 359 -35.13 8.78 -34.55
N LEU A 360 -34.47 8.95 -35.72
CA LEU A 360 -33.08 8.54 -35.92
C LEU A 360 -32.14 9.27 -34.95
N TYR A 361 -32.20 10.60 -34.91
CA TYR A 361 -31.33 11.40 -34.04
C TYR A 361 -31.58 11.13 -32.55
N ILE A 362 -32.84 10.95 -32.14
CA ILE A 362 -33.18 10.50 -30.78
C ILE A 362 -32.56 9.13 -30.48
N SER A 363 -32.68 8.18 -31.41
CA SER A 363 -32.14 6.83 -31.24
C SER A 363 -30.61 6.84 -31.12
N MET A 364 -29.93 7.63 -31.94
CA MET A 364 -28.47 7.81 -31.90
C MET A 364 -28.02 8.47 -30.58
N ASN A 365 -28.70 9.54 -30.15
CA ASN A 365 -28.42 10.20 -28.88
C ASN A 365 -28.57 9.23 -27.70
N ASN A 366 -29.69 8.51 -27.63
CA ASN A 366 -29.95 7.56 -26.56
C ASN A 366 -28.92 6.44 -26.52
N MET A 367 -28.54 5.89 -27.68
CA MET A 367 -27.48 4.88 -27.77
C MET A 367 -26.15 5.40 -27.21
N LEU A 368 -25.72 6.60 -27.63
CA LEU A 368 -24.46 7.20 -27.20
C LEU A 368 -24.47 7.54 -25.70
N VAL A 369 -25.55 8.11 -25.18
CA VAL A 369 -25.70 8.40 -23.75
C VAL A 369 -25.66 7.12 -22.92
N GLN A 370 -26.34 6.05 -23.34
CA GLN A 370 -26.29 4.76 -22.64
C GLN A 370 -24.89 4.14 -22.68
N TRP A 371 -24.20 4.22 -23.82
CA TRP A 371 -22.81 3.76 -23.93
C TRP A 371 -21.87 4.57 -23.02
N GLY A 372 -22.02 5.90 -22.98
CA GLY A 372 -21.26 6.76 -22.06
C GLY A 372 -21.51 6.43 -20.58
N ASN A 373 -22.77 6.17 -20.21
CA ASN A 373 -23.12 5.72 -18.85
C ASN A 373 -22.46 4.37 -18.51
N ASN A 374 -22.48 3.42 -19.44
CA ASN A 374 -21.78 2.15 -19.27
C ASN A 374 -20.26 2.39 -19.09
N LEU A 375 -19.61 3.19 -19.94
CA LEU A 375 -18.20 3.56 -19.76
C LEU A 375 -17.93 4.23 -18.40
N THR A 376 -18.84 5.05 -17.89
CA THR A 376 -18.73 5.67 -16.57
C THR A 376 -18.78 4.64 -15.43
N ALA A 377 -19.58 3.57 -15.57
CA ALA A 377 -19.54 2.44 -14.63
C ALA A 377 -18.19 1.71 -14.70
N GLN A 378 -17.65 1.51 -15.91
CA GLN A 378 -16.33 0.90 -16.11
C GLN A 378 -15.19 1.73 -15.48
N ILE A 379 -15.26 3.06 -15.52
CA ILE A 379 -14.30 3.95 -14.83
C ILE A 379 -14.23 3.60 -13.34
N LYS A 380 -15.38 3.41 -12.67
CA LYS A 380 -15.42 3.05 -11.24
C LYS A 380 -14.75 1.70 -10.98
N ILE A 381 -15.03 0.69 -11.82
CA ILE A 381 -14.41 -0.64 -11.70
C ILE A 381 -12.89 -0.53 -11.86
N VAL A 382 -12.39 0.18 -12.88
CA VAL A 382 -10.94 0.40 -13.09
C VAL A 382 -10.30 1.17 -11.93
N GLN A 383 -11.02 2.15 -11.37
CA GLN A 383 -10.54 2.95 -10.26
C GLN A 383 -10.36 2.10 -8.99
N GLU A 384 -11.35 1.31 -8.62
CA GLU A 384 -11.31 0.49 -7.40
C GLU A 384 -10.41 -0.74 -7.59
N GLU A 385 -10.65 -1.51 -8.65
CA GLU A 385 -10.07 -2.83 -8.83
C GLU A 385 -8.65 -2.79 -9.40
N LEU A 386 -8.22 -1.69 -10.03
CA LEU A 386 -6.85 -1.55 -10.52
C LEU A 386 -6.12 -0.42 -9.80
N CYS A 387 -6.62 0.81 -9.85
CA CYS A 387 -5.87 1.97 -9.34
C CYS A 387 -5.66 1.91 -7.82
N TYR A 388 -6.71 1.67 -7.05
CA TYR A 388 -6.61 1.63 -5.59
C TYR A 388 -5.89 0.37 -5.14
N PHE A 389 -6.21 -0.77 -5.76
CA PHE A 389 -5.56 -2.05 -5.54
C PHE A 389 -4.04 -1.98 -5.72
N PHE A 390 -3.53 -1.63 -6.90
CA PHE A 390 -2.09 -1.55 -7.14
C PHE A 390 -1.41 -0.44 -6.34
N LYS A 391 -2.12 0.65 -6.00
CA LYS A 391 -1.56 1.63 -5.06
C LYS A 391 -1.30 0.97 -3.70
N PHE A 392 -2.25 0.21 -3.15
CA PHE A 392 -2.11 -0.40 -1.83
C PHE A 392 -0.98 -1.44 -1.81
N HIS A 393 -0.94 -2.32 -2.81
CA HIS A 393 0.09 -3.36 -2.90
C HIS A 393 1.49 -2.78 -3.13
N HIS A 394 1.62 -1.73 -3.95
CA HIS A 394 2.90 -1.00 -4.05
C HIS A 394 3.34 -0.42 -2.70
N HIS A 395 2.44 0.18 -1.92
CA HIS A 395 2.80 0.69 -0.58
C HIS A 395 3.18 -0.44 0.38
N SER A 396 2.57 -1.62 0.24
CA SER A 396 2.90 -2.79 1.07
C SER A 396 4.33 -3.29 0.80
N ILE A 397 4.77 -3.24 -0.46
CA ILE A 397 6.17 -3.50 -0.84
C ILE A 397 7.12 -2.44 -0.26
N LEU A 398 6.72 -1.16 -0.26
CA LEU A 398 7.53 -0.09 0.35
C LEU A 398 7.74 -0.30 1.86
N VAL A 399 6.72 -0.76 2.59
CA VAL A 399 6.87 -1.12 4.02
C VAL A 399 7.88 -2.26 4.18
N LEU A 400 7.83 -3.28 3.32
CA LEU A 400 8.79 -4.38 3.38
C LEU A 400 10.23 -3.89 3.08
N LYS A 401 10.40 -2.93 2.16
CA LYS A 401 11.70 -2.26 1.93
C LYS A 401 12.16 -1.45 3.13
N GLU A 402 11.26 -0.76 3.83
CA GLU A 402 11.58 -0.07 5.09
C GLU A 402 12.07 -1.06 6.15
N PHE A 403 11.42 -2.23 6.25
CA PHE A 403 11.85 -3.31 7.14
C PHE A 403 13.24 -3.86 6.77
N MET A 404 13.51 -4.10 5.48
CA MET A 404 14.83 -4.54 5.02
C MET A 404 15.94 -3.51 5.35
N LYS A 405 15.63 -2.21 5.26
CA LYS A 405 16.58 -1.15 5.69
C LYS A 405 16.90 -1.21 7.18
N LEU A 406 15.95 -1.56 8.04
CA LEU A 406 16.21 -1.73 9.48
C LEU A 406 17.17 -2.91 9.74
N LYS A 407 17.02 -4.01 9.00
CA LYS A 407 17.97 -5.14 9.03
C LYS A 407 19.37 -4.69 8.59
N ASP A 408 19.47 -3.95 7.49
CA ASP A 408 20.75 -3.45 6.97
C ASP A 408 21.43 -2.49 7.97
N GLN A 409 20.64 -1.66 8.66
CA GLN A 409 21.16 -0.81 9.75
C GLN A 409 21.71 -1.64 10.91
N ALA A 410 20.98 -2.67 11.35
CA ALA A 410 21.45 -3.57 12.41
C ALA A 410 22.74 -4.31 12.02
N GLN A 411 22.85 -4.74 10.75
CA GLN A 411 24.07 -5.35 10.20
C GLN A 411 25.26 -4.38 10.27
N GLN A 412 25.06 -3.15 9.80
CA GLN A 412 26.10 -2.12 9.83
C GLN A 412 26.53 -1.76 11.25
N GLU A 413 25.60 -1.68 12.20
CA GLU A 413 25.89 -1.42 13.61
C GLU A 413 26.74 -2.54 14.22
N TYR A 414 26.36 -3.79 13.97
CA TYR A 414 27.11 -4.97 14.41
C TYR A 414 28.54 -5.01 13.81
N ASP A 415 28.69 -4.84 12.50
CA ASP A 415 29.98 -4.94 11.82
C ASP A 415 30.95 -3.84 12.29
N LYS A 416 30.44 -2.61 12.47
CA LYS A 416 31.22 -1.49 13.02
C LYS A 416 31.67 -1.77 14.44
N PHE A 417 30.78 -2.27 15.29
CA PHE A 417 31.12 -2.58 16.69
C PHE A 417 32.12 -3.73 16.79
N LYS A 418 31.89 -4.83 16.06
CA LYS A 418 32.78 -5.99 15.98
C LYS A 418 34.18 -5.58 15.55
N SER A 419 34.31 -4.84 14.45
CA SER A 419 35.62 -4.38 13.94
C SER A 419 36.37 -3.51 14.95
N LYS A 420 35.66 -2.61 15.64
CA LYS A 420 36.24 -1.74 16.68
C LYS A 420 36.71 -2.56 17.89
N LEU A 421 35.91 -3.53 18.34
CA LEU A 421 36.26 -4.39 19.47
C LEU A 421 37.45 -5.29 19.12
N GLU A 422 37.47 -5.89 17.93
CA GLU A 422 38.60 -6.69 17.45
C GLU A 422 39.89 -5.88 17.42
N LEU A 423 39.87 -4.64 16.92
CA LEU A 423 41.04 -3.75 16.95
C LEU A 423 41.51 -3.45 18.38
N LYS A 424 40.58 -3.22 19.31
CA LYS A 424 40.89 -2.97 20.73
C LYS A 424 41.50 -4.21 21.38
N LYS A 425 40.91 -5.39 21.19
CA LYS A 425 41.42 -6.69 21.67
C LYS A 425 42.81 -7.00 21.10
N ASN A 426 43.03 -6.78 19.80
CA ASN A 426 44.34 -6.95 19.18
C ASN A 426 45.40 -6.05 19.82
N LYS A 427 45.10 -4.76 20.07
CA LYS A 427 46.04 -3.86 20.74
C LYS A 427 46.40 -4.34 22.15
N LEU A 428 45.39 -4.70 22.95
CA LEU A 428 45.57 -5.16 24.33
C LEU A 428 46.31 -6.50 24.42
N PHE A 429 46.08 -7.39 23.46
CA PHE A 429 46.80 -8.66 23.34
C PHE A 429 48.27 -8.45 23.01
N THR A 430 48.58 -7.60 22.03
CA THR A 430 49.97 -7.29 21.64
C THR A 430 50.74 -6.60 22.78
N THR A 431 50.10 -5.70 23.53
CA THR A 431 50.77 -5.02 24.66
C THR A 431 50.86 -5.87 25.92
N GLN A 432 50.16 -7.02 25.98
CA GLN A 432 50.04 -7.88 27.16
C GLN A 432 49.66 -7.12 28.46
N ASP A 433 48.86 -6.06 28.32
CA ASP A 433 48.42 -5.23 29.45
C ASP A 433 47.19 -5.89 30.11
N PHE A 434 47.42 -6.94 30.89
CA PHE A 434 46.39 -7.78 31.48
C PHE A 434 45.43 -7.01 32.42
N ASN A 435 45.87 -5.90 33.01
CA ASN A 435 45.03 -5.05 33.86
C ASN A 435 43.88 -4.40 33.07
N LYS A 436 44.10 -4.15 31.77
CA LYS A 436 43.10 -3.57 30.86
C LYS A 436 42.25 -4.60 30.13
N TRP A 437 42.45 -5.89 30.40
CA TRP A 437 41.59 -6.94 29.85
C TRP A 437 40.23 -6.98 30.53
N GLU A 438 40.08 -6.31 31.68
CA GLU A 438 38.81 -6.19 32.44
C GLU A 438 38.23 -7.55 32.86
N ILE A 439 39.10 -8.56 33.03
CA ILE A 439 38.71 -9.89 33.49
C ILE A 439 38.92 -10.08 35.00
N PRO A 440 38.13 -10.93 35.68
CA PRO A 440 38.33 -11.24 37.09
C PRO A 440 39.74 -11.76 37.39
N ALA A 441 40.38 -11.27 38.46
CA ALA A 441 41.76 -11.62 38.82
C ALA A 441 41.99 -13.14 39.00
N ILE A 442 40.99 -13.86 39.52
CA ILE A 442 41.03 -15.33 39.68
C ILE A 442 41.12 -16.02 38.32
N GLN A 443 40.33 -15.55 37.35
CA GLN A 443 40.31 -16.10 35.99
C GLN A 443 41.61 -15.78 35.25
N LEU A 444 42.14 -14.56 35.39
CA LEU A 444 43.44 -14.18 34.83
C LEU A 444 44.57 -15.08 35.35
N LYS A 445 44.61 -15.31 36.67
CA LYS A 445 45.63 -16.17 37.28
C LYS A 445 45.56 -17.61 36.75
N ALA A 446 44.36 -18.19 36.66
CA ALA A 446 44.17 -19.53 36.11
C ALA A 446 44.65 -19.66 34.65
N LEU A 447 44.44 -18.62 33.83
CA LEU A 447 44.91 -18.58 32.44
C LEU A 447 46.43 -18.42 32.33
N GLN A 448 47.03 -17.63 33.22
CA GLN A 448 48.48 -17.47 33.29
C GLN A 448 49.15 -18.78 33.73
N ASP A 449 48.61 -19.43 34.78
CA ASP A 449 49.09 -20.72 35.29
C ASP A 449 49.00 -21.83 34.22
N SER A 450 48.01 -21.74 33.32
CA SER A 450 47.81 -22.67 32.20
C SER A 450 48.49 -22.25 30.89
N ASN A 451 49.23 -21.13 30.88
CA ASN A 451 49.86 -20.52 29.70
C ASN A 451 48.89 -20.23 28.52
N LEU A 452 47.59 -20.08 28.81
CA LEU A 452 46.54 -19.83 27.83
C LEU A 452 46.43 -18.36 27.42
N THR A 453 47.10 -17.45 28.14
CA THR A 453 47.18 -16.02 27.81
C THR A 453 47.92 -15.73 26.49
N GLN A 454 48.65 -16.71 25.94
CA GLN A 454 49.26 -16.61 24.61
C GLN A 454 48.35 -17.13 23.49
N ASN A 455 47.26 -17.81 23.82
CA ASN A 455 46.28 -18.22 22.83
C ASN A 455 45.35 -17.05 22.50
N LYS A 456 45.50 -16.49 21.30
CA LYS A 456 44.74 -15.33 20.83
C LYS A 456 43.23 -15.59 20.85
N GLU A 457 42.79 -16.76 20.44
CA GLU A 457 41.35 -17.10 20.35
C GLU A 457 40.70 -17.14 21.73
N ILE A 458 41.31 -17.89 22.66
CA ILE A 458 40.83 -17.99 24.05
C ILE A 458 40.88 -16.62 24.72
N SER A 459 41.98 -15.88 24.53
CA SER A 459 42.15 -14.54 25.11
C SER A 459 41.09 -13.56 24.59
N PHE A 460 40.71 -13.65 23.31
CA PHE A 460 39.70 -12.78 22.72
C PHE A 460 38.30 -13.10 23.22
N GLN A 461 37.99 -14.36 23.57
CA GLN A 461 36.67 -14.73 24.10
C GLN A 461 36.43 -14.17 25.50
N ILE A 462 37.49 -13.98 26.29
CA ILE A 462 37.40 -13.53 27.68
C ILE A 462 37.65 -12.03 27.86
N MET A 463 38.45 -11.41 26.99
CA MET A 463 38.81 -9.99 27.10
C MET A 463 37.58 -9.09 26.98
N LEU A 464 37.55 -8.03 27.78
CA LEU A 464 36.53 -6.98 27.73
C LEU A 464 35.12 -7.58 27.81
N PRO A 465 34.77 -8.27 28.92
CA PRO A 465 33.55 -9.07 29.00
C PRO A 465 32.28 -8.25 28.74
N GLN A 466 32.21 -7.00 29.22
CA GLN A 466 31.06 -6.12 28.99
C GLN A 466 30.89 -5.75 27.51
N GLU A 467 31.96 -5.35 26.83
CA GLU A 467 31.89 -5.03 25.39
C GLU A 467 31.64 -6.29 24.56
N THR A 468 32.13 -7.45 24.99
CA THR A 468 31.87 -8.74 24.34
C THR A 468 30.41 -9.15 24.46
N GLU A 469 29.78 -8.92 25.61
CA GLU A 469 28.33 -9.10 25.81
C GLU A 469 27.52 -8.20 24.89
N ILE A 470 27.89 -6.91 24.77
CA ILE A 470 27.23 -5.97 23.85
C ILE A 470 27.37 -6.44 22.39
N GLN A 471 28.54 -6.92 21.96
CA GLN A 471 28.73 -7.47 20.61
C GLN A 471 27.79 -8.67 20.37
N GLU A 472 27.68 -9.56 21.36
CA GLU A 472 26.83 -10.75 21.27
C GLU A 472 25.34 -10.38 21.24
N ASP A 473 24.91 -9.37 22.01
CA ASP A 473 23.55 -8.83 21.94
C ASP A 473 23.23 -8.26 20.55
N LEU A 474 24.13 -7.45 19.97
CA LEU A 474 23.98 -6.93 18.61
C LEU A 474 23.89 -8.05 17.58
N LYS A 475 24.75 -9.07 17.70
CA LYS A 475 24.74 -10.26 16.84
C LYS A 475 23.41 -11.00 16.93
N ASN A 476 22.91 -11.23 18.14
CA ASN A 476 21.66 -11.94 18.36
C ASN A 476 20.48 -11.13 17.80
N PHE A 477 20.47 -9.81 17.94
CA PHE A 477 19.44 -8.94 17.36
C PHE A 477 19.46 -8.95 15.82
N LEU A 478 20.64 -8.94 15.21
CA LEU A 478 20.80 -9.12 13.76
C LEU A 478 20.28 -10.49 13.30
N SER A 479 20.59 -11.55 14.04
CA SER A 479 20.12 -12.92 13.77
C SER A 479 18.58 -12.99 13.77
N TYR A 480 17.96 -12.32 14.74
CA TYR A 480 16.50 -12.17 14.79
C TYR A 480 15.95 -11.47 13.54
N TYR A 481 16.55 -10.35 13.11
CA TYR A 481 16.10 -9.66 11.90
C TYR A 481 16.28 -10.49 10.63
N ASN A 482 17.35 -11.29 10.53
CA ASN A 482 17.58 -12.16 9.37
C ASN A 482 16.47 -13.20 9.21
N ILE A 483 16.04 -13.83 10.30
CA ILE A 483 14.89 -14.75 10.29
C ILE A 483 13.60 -13.99 9.98
N GLN A 484 13.33 -12.88 10.67
CA GLN A 484 12.08 -12.14 10.45
C GLN A 484 11.97 -11.60 9.03
N SER A 485 13.08 -11.25 8.38
CA SER A 485 13.12 -10.89 6.96
C SER A 485 12.62 -12.03 6.08
N ASN A 486 13.12 -13.25 6.28
CA ASN A 486 12.60 -14.41 5.57
C ASN A 486 11.10 -14.64 5.84
N VAL A 487 10.69 -14.63 7.11
CA VAL A 487 9.30 -14.84 7.50
C VAL A 487 8.37 -13.80 6.88
N GLU A 488 8.71 -12.51 6.96
CA GLU A 488 7.83 -11.43 6.50
C GLU A 488 7.80 -11.29 4.97
N VAL A 489 8.93 -11.55 4.27
CA VAL A 489 8.96 -11.60 2.81
C VAL A 489 8.08 -12.74 2.30
N THR A 490 8.32 -13.95 2.78
CA THR A 490 7.55 -15.15 2.39
C THR A 490 6.07 -14.94 2.69
N ARG A 491 5.73 -14.52 3.91
CA ARG A 491 4.35 -14.23 4.30
C ARG A 491 3.68 -13.21 3.37
N LEU A 492 4.35 -12.11 3.01
CA LEU A 492 3.74 -11.11 2.14
C LEU A 492 3.50 -11.66 0.73
N LEU A 493 4.49 -12.34 0.15
CA LEU A 493 4.41 -12.87 -1.22
C LEU A 493 3.38 -14.01 -1.33
N GLU A 494 3.31 -14.91 -0.36
CA GLU A 494 2.30 -15.97 -0.32
C GLU A 494 0.89 -15.39 -0.15
N ASN A 495 0.70 -14.43 0.75
CA ASN A 495 -0.59 -13.74 0.89
C ASN A 495 -0.97 -13.01 -0.40
N THR A 496 0.00 -12.44 -1.11
CA THR A 496 -0.23 -11.78 -2.39
C THR A 496 -0.83 -12.74 -3.42
N VAL A 497 -0.38 -14.00 -3.48
CA VAL A 497 -0.95 -15.01 -4.40
C VAL A 497 -2.44 -15.21 -4.13
N SER A 498 -2.82 -15.46 -2.87
CA SER A 498 -4.22 -15.68 -2.49
C SER A 498 -5.09 -14.43 -2.70
N GLU A 499 -4.59 -13.26 -2.29
CA GLU A 499 -5.29 -12.00 -2.43
C GLU A 499 -5.50 -11.61 -3.89
N PHE A 500 -4.47 -11.73 -4.74
CA PHE A 500 -4.57 -11.41 -6.16
C PHE A 500 -5.51 -12.37 -6.87
N SER A 501 -5.43 -13.67 -6.57
CA SER A 501 -6.34 -14.66 -7.17
C SER A 501 -7.80 -14.32 -6.89
N LYS A 502 -8.15 -14.06 -5.63
CA LYS A 502 -9.52 -13.68 -5.23
C LYS A 502 -9.95 -12.34 -5.84
N HIS A 503 -9.07 -11.36 -5.82
CA HIS A 503 -9.32 -10.01 -6.34
C HIS A 503 -9.58 -10.04 -7.85
N PHE A 504 -8.67 -10.64 -8.63
CA PHE A 504 -8.80 -10.69 -10.08
C PHE A 504 -9.94 -11.59 -10.56
N THR A 505 -10.33 -12.61 -9.78
CA THR A 505 -11.57 -13.37 -10.05
C THR A 505 -12.80 -12.45 -9.95
N THR A 506 -12.85 -11.58 -8.92
CA THR A 506 -13.93 -10.61 -8.73
C THR A 506 -13.91 -9.56 -9.86
N PHE A 507 -12.74 -8.99 -10.16
CA PHE A 507 -12.57 -8.06 -11.28
C PHE A 507 -13.04 -8.65 -12.60
N CYS A 508 -12.65 -9.89 -12.93
CA CYS A 508 -13.10 -10.57 -14.15
C CYS A 508 -14.63 -10.76 -14.17
N SER A 509 -15.25 -11.05 -13.03
CA SER A 509 -16.71 -11.14 -12.93
C SER A 509 -17.38 -9.78 -13.20
N LEU A 510 -16.86 -8.70 -12.61
CA LEU A 510 -17.35 -7.33 -12.84
C LEU A 510 -17.20 -6.92 -14.32
N GLN A 511 -16.06 -7.24 -14.94
CA GLN A 511 -15.83 -6.98 -16.37
C GLN A 511 -16.80 -7.76 -17.26
N LYS A 512 -17.11 -9.01 -16.91
CA LYS A 512 -18.09 -9.83 -17.63
C LYS A 512 -19.49 -9.22 -17.57
N GLU A 513 -19.91 -8.78 -16.39
CA GLU A 513 -21.21 -8.10 -16.19
C GLU A 513 -21.28 -6.80 -17.00
N GLN A 514 -20.22 -6.00 -16.93
CA GLN A 514 -20.09 -4.75 -17.68
C GLN A 514 -20.25 -4.94 -19.20
N ILE A 515 -19.58 -5.96 -19.76
CA ILE A 515 -19.67 -6.29 -21.19
C ILE A 515 -21.08 -6.79 -21.54
N ALA A 516 -21.74 -7.53 -20.65
CA ALA A 516 -23.10 -8.00 -20.87
C ALA A 516 -24.11 -6.84 -20.91
N GLU A 517 -23.97 -5.84 -20.03
CA GLU A 517 -24.76 -4.61 -20.08
C GLU A 517 -24.52 -3.84 -21.38
N GLN A 518 -23.26 -3.72 -21.80
CA GLN A 518 -22.92 -3.03 -23.05
C GLN A 518 -23.54 -3.75 -24.26
N LYS A 519 -23.53 -5.08 -24.27
CA LYS A 519 -24.21 -5.89 -25.29
C LYS A 519 -25.70 -5.56 -25.36
N LEU A 520 -26.38 -5.44 -24.22
CA LEU A 520 -27.80 -5.12 -24.19
C LEU A 520 -28.10 -3.75 -24.81
N ILE A 521 -27.23 -2.75 -24.57
CA ILE A 521 -27.31 -1.43 -25.20
C ILE A 521 -27.23 -1.57 -26.73
N TRP A 522 -26.30 -2.39 -27.23
CA TRP A 522 -26.16 -2.64 -28.66
C TRP A 522 -27.36 -3.37 -29.26
N ASP A 523 -27.84 -4.43 -28.62
CA ASP A 523 -29.00 -5.18 -29.09
C ASP A 523 -30.24 -4.26 -29.20
N GLN A 524 -30.49 -3.42 -28.19
CA GLN A 524 -31.60 -2.47 -28.21
C GLN A 524 -31.43 -1.40 -29.32
N SER A 525 -30.21 -0.92 -29.51
CA SER A 525 -29.91 0.08 -30.54
C SER A 525 -30.10 -0.48 -31.94
N ILE A 526 -29.69 -1.73 -32.18
CA ILE A 526 -29.95 -2.45 -33.43
C ILE A 526 -31.45 -2.53 -33.69
N VAL A 527 -32.25 -2.97 -32.72
CA VAL A 527 -33.72 -3.06 -32.86
C VAL A 527 -34.33 -1.70 -33.21
N ASN A 528 -33.93 -0.64 -32.52
CA ASN A 528 -34.44 0.72 -32.75
C ASN A 528 -34.13 1.21 -34.18
N LEU A 529 -32.90 0.99 -34.65
CA LEU A 529 -32.45 1.41 -35.99
C LEU A 529 -33.08 0.54 -37.09
N THR A 530 -33.23 -0.77 -36.89
CA THR A 530 -33.90 -1.64 -37.86
C THR A 530 -35.37 -1.28 -38.03
N ASN A 531 -36.08 -0.96 -36.93
CA ASN A 531 -37.48 -0.53 -36.98
C ASN A 531 -37.68 0.80 -37.73
N LEU A 532 -36.64 1.64 -37.86
CA LEU A 532 -36.71 2.86 -38.68
C LEU A 532 -36.68 2.57 -40.18
N GLN A 533 -35.88 1.57 -40.57
CA GLN A 533 -35.71 1.15 -41.96
C GLN A 533 -36.89 0.30 -42.44
N TYR A 534 -37.35 -0.63 -41.59
CA TYR A 534 -38.50 -1.51 -41.82
C TYR A 534 -39.51 -1.31 -40.69
N PRO A 535 -40.26 -0.19 -40.68
CA PRO A 535 -41.33 -0.03 -39.71
C PRO A 535 -42.23 -1.24 -39.86
N LYS A 536 -42.38 -2.04 -38.79
CA LYS A 536 -43.30 -3.18 -38.79
C LYS A 536 -44.56 -2.70 -39.48
N GLU A 537 -44.90 -3.31 -40.62
CA GLU A 537 -46.29 -3.33 -41.05
C GLU A 537 -47.00 -3.86 -39.82
N LEU A 538 -47.70 -2.97 -39.12
CA LEU A 538 -48.74 -3.37 -38.21
C LEU A 538 -49.56 -4.34 -39.06
N ILE A 539 -49.41 -5.63 -38.77
CA ILE A 539 -50.32 -6.66 -39.23
C ILE A 539 -51.66 -6.13 -38.76
N LYS A 540 -52.36 -5.42 -39.65
CA LYS A 540 -53.79 -5.30 -39.60
C LYS A 540 -54.20 -6.76 -39.59
N LYS A 541 -54.58 -7.27 -38.42
CA LYS A 541 -55.51 -8.39 -38.36
C LYS A 541 -56.72 -7.91 -39.16
N SER A 542 -56.71 -8.23 -40.44
CA SER A 542 -57.93 -8.40 -41.21
C SER A 542 -58.64 -9.59 -40.57
N THR A 543 -59.91 -9.35 -40.22
CA THR A 543 -60.90 -10.24 -39.58
C THR A 543 -60.66 -10.57 -38.12
#